data_AF-A0A1H0ZD57-F1
#
_entry.id   AF-A0A1H0ZD57-F1
#
_cell.length_a   1.000
_cell.length_b   1.000
_cell.length_c   1.000
_cell.angle_alpha   90.00
_cell.angle_beta   90.00
_cell.angle_gamma   90.00
#
_symmetry.space_group_name_H-M   'P 1'
#
loop_
_entity.id
_entity.type
_entity.pdbx_description
1 polymer ?
#
loop_
_entity_poly.entity_id
_entity_poly.type
_entity_poly.pdbx_seq_one_letter_code
_entity_poly.pdbx_strand_id
1 'polypeptide(L)'
;MKKIFLSLMLGMSLFSLTSCNDSKDELTDSRLTYYVKLDMQGDAFVQVPIGSTYTDAGCTATMNGEDATSRIITTGLDAIDTNTAGLYTVTYSAVNNDGFPASVSRTVAVCDPTITTDISGTWTVQAGSHRLYNGTKTPYADYTVKIRKDAPGIFYVSDFLAGWYDQRAGYGSSYACKGYVQLLADGKLVCLESFVPGWADSLEDFEGSYDEATGTIEWDATYTDYPFVFHAILKQ
;
A
#
# COMPACT_ATOMS: atom_id res chain seq x y z
N MET A 1 0.14 -83.90 19.53
CA MET A 1 1.42 -84.59 19.82
C MET A 1 2.52 -83.71 19.23
N LYS A 2 3.52 -83.11 19.90
CA LYS A 2 4.22 -83.29 21.18
C LYS A 2 4.71 -81.89 21.63
N LYS A 3 4.76 -81.67 22.94
CA LYS A 3 5.47 -80.55 23.57
C LYS A 3 6.98 -80.83 23.49
N ILE A 4 7.81 -79.83 23.16
CA ILE A 4 9.22 -79.81 23.59
C ILE A 4 9.54 -78.42 24.16
N PHE A 5 9.81 -78.43 25.46
CA PHE A 5 10.49 -77.40 26.25
C PHE A 5 11.98 -77.34 25.85
N LEU A 6 12.64 -76.19 26.03
CA LEU A 6 13.76 -76.01 26.99
C LEU A 6 14.77 -74.93 26.55
N SER A 7 15.27 -74.17 27.54
CA SER A 7 16.47 -73.30 27.52
C SER A 7 16.24 -71.89 26.96
N LEU A 8 16.54 -70.77 27.61
CA LEU A 8 17.63 -70.48 28.55
C LEU A 8 17.31 -69.17 29.31
N MET A 9 17.23 -69.21 30.65
CA MET A 9 17.44 -68.02 31.49
C MET A 9 18.94 -67.71 31.49
N LEU A 10 19.35 -66.51 31.07
CA LEU A 10 20.39 -65.66 31.69
C LEU A 10 20.72 -64.51 30.72
N GLY A 11 20.74 -63.27 31.18
CA GLY A 11 21.32 -62.17 30.40
C GLY A 11 20.70 -60.80 30.62
N MET A 12 20.45 -60.42 31.87
CA MET A 12 20.44 -59.01 32.22
C MET A 12 21.88 -58.51 32.10
N SER A 13 22.30 -58.13 30.89
CA SER A 13 23.61 -57.55 30.66
C SER A 13 23.57 -56.62 29.46
N LEU A 14 23.53 -55.32 29.79
CA LEU A 14 23.99 -54.21 28.99
C LEU A 14 23.44 -54.11 27.57
N PHE A 15 22.25 -53.52 27.45
CA PHE A 15 22.05 -52.56 26.36
C PHE A 15 22.95 -51.36 26.65
N SER A 16 24.22 -51.44 26.26
CA SER A 16 25.01 -50.24 26.03
C SER A 16 24.40 -49.59 24.79
N LEU A 17 23.43 -48.71 25.01
CA LEU A 17 23.10 -47.66 24.04
C LEU A 17 24.33 -46.75 23.99
N THR A 18 25.31 -47.15 23.18
CA THR A 18 26.41 -46.27 22.79
C THR A 18 25.77 -45.22 21.88
N SER A 19 25.27 -44.16 22.51
CA SER A 19 25.07 -42.88 21.85
C SER A 19 26.45 -42.25 21.68
N CYS A 20 27.21 -42.75 20.71
CA CYS A 20 28.39 -42.05 20.22
C CYS A 20 28.03 -41.47 18.85
N ASN A 21 27.32 -40.35 18.87
CA ASN A 21 27.59 -39.34 17.88
C ASN A 21 27.72 -38.02 18.63
N ASP A 22 28.96 -37.71 19.00
CA ASP A 22 29.40 -36.37 19.38
C ASP A 22 29.55 -35.54 18.10
N SER A 23 28.57 -35.64 17.19
CA SER A 23 28.45 -34.72 16.06
C SER A 23 27.97 -33.41 16.63
N LYS A 24 28.91 -32.66 17.21
CA LYS A 24 28.82 -31.21 17.40
C LYS A 24 28.80 -30.46 16.07
N ASP A 25 28.20 -31.06 15.04
CA ASP A 25 27.55 -30.31 13.99
C ASP A 25 26.17 -29.94 14.57
N GLU A 26 26.20 -29.16 15.67
CA GLU A 26 25.03 -28.40 16.03
C GLU A 26 24.64 -27.61 14.79
N LEU A 27 23.34 -27.54 14.51
CA LEU A 27 22.78 -26.70 13.46
C LEU A 27 22.97 -25.21 13.81
N THR A 28 24.22 -24.76 13.88
CA THR A 28 24.62 -23.38 14.11
C THR A 28 25.06 -22.72 12.81
N ASP A 29 24.43 -23.06 11.68
CA ASP A 29 24.62 -22.36 10.38
C ASP A 29 23.89 -21.00 10.34
N SER A 30 23.62 -20.43 11.51
CA SER A 30 23.08 -19.08 11.62
C SER A 30 24.21 -18.09 11.43
N ARG A 31 24.08 -17.24 10.43
CA ARG A 31 25.00 -16.12 10.18
C ARG A 31 24.35 -14.80 10.58
N LEU A 32 25.15 -13.89 11.12
CA LEU A 32 24.72 -12.52 11.36
C LEU A 32 24.59 -11.80 10.02
N THR A 33 23.38 -11.34 9.71
CA THR A 33 23.12 -10.48 8.56
C THR A 33 22.98 -9.04 9.00
N TYR A 34 23.58 -8.12 8.25
CA TYR A 34 23.48 -6.69 8.50
C TYR A 34 22.55 -6.09 7.46
N TYR A 35 21.35 -5.68 7.88
CA TYR A 35 20.39 -5.01 7.00
C TYR A 35 20.87 -3.61 6.62
N VAL A 36 20.49 -3.16 5.43
CA VAL A 36 20.65 -1.76 5.05
C VAL A 36 19.59 -0.94 5.79
N LYS A 37 20.03 0.14 6.43
CA LYS A 37 19.15 1.19 6.95
C LYS A 37 19.20 2.37 5.98
N LEU A 38 18.08 2.65 5.33
CA LEU A 38 17.89 3.83 4.50
C LEU A 38 17.41 5.00 5.37
N ASP A 39 17.94 6.19 5.11
CA ASP A 39 17.57 7.43 5.78
C ASP A 39 17.27 8.51 4.74
N MET A 40 15.98 8.75 4.52
CA MET A 40 15.50 9.74 3.56
C MET A 40 15.85 11.15 4.03
N GLN A 41 16.45 11.94 3.15
CA GLN A 41 16.83 13.30 3.48
C GLN A 41 15.70 14.24 3.05
N GLY A 42 15.13 15.02 3.97
CA GLY A 42 13.96 15.86 3.68
C GLY A 42 12.64 15.07 3.70
N ASP A 43 11.56 15.69 3.22
CA ASP A 43 10.22 15.15 3.40
C ASP A 43 9.93 13.95 2.48
N ALA A 44 9.09 13.03 2.97
CA ALA A 44 8.59 11.91 2.18
C ALA A 44 7.47 12.32 1.21
N PHE A 45 6.79 13.44 1.48
CA PHE A 45 5.79 14.03 0.60
C PHE A 45 6.20 15.47 0.30
N VAL A 46 6.52 15.78 -0.96
CA VAL A 46 7.02 17.09 -1.39
C VAL A 46 6.02 17.71 -2.35
N GLN A 47 5.58 18.94 -2.06
CA GLN A 47 4.74 19.72 -2.98
C GLN A 47 5.61 20.53 -3.94
N VAL A 48 5.31 20.47 -5.23
CA VAL A 48 6.01 21.23 -6.27
C VAL A 48 4.97 21.98 -7.10
N PRO A 49 4.95 23.32 -7.10
CA PRO A 49 4.07 24.06 -7.99
C PRO A 49 4.39 23.80 -9.46
N ILE A 50 3.37 23.68 -10.31
CA ILE A 50 3.55 23.51 -11.77
C ILE A 50 4.56 24.54 -12.33
N GLY A 51 5.45 24.07 -13.20
CA GLY A 51 6.48 24.88 -13.88
C GLY A 51 7.67 25.26 -12.99
N SER A 52 7.68 24.86 -11.72
CA SER A 52 8.81 25.09 -10.81
C SER A 52 9.89 24.03 -10.99
N THR A 53 11.13 24.36 -10.65
CA THR A 53 12.21 23.38 -10.60
C THR A 53 12.08 22.47 -9.38
N TYR A 54 12.28 21.17 -9.57
CA TYR A 54 12.40 20.20 -8.49
C TYR A 54 13.86 19.74 -8.36
N THR A 55 14.38 19.67 -7.14
CA THR A 55 15.68 19.04 -6.82
C THR A 55 15.46 18.07 -5.69
N ASP A 56 15.80 16.81 -5.96
CA ASP A 56 15.63 15.74 -5.01
C ASP A 56 16.64 15.87 -3.85
N ALA A 57 16.14 15.79 -2.61
CA ALA A 57 16.99 15.88 -1.43
C ALA A 57 17.80 14.60 -1.17
N GLY A 58 17.48 13.50 -1.87
CA GLY A 58 18.20 12.24 -1.80
C GLY A 58 17.86 11.38 -0.58
N CYS A 59 18.68 10.34 -0.41
CA CYS A 59 18.60 9.34 0.63
C CYS A 59 20.04 8.91 0.99
N THR A 60 20.30 8.63 2.25
CA THR A 60 21.58 8.03 2.70
C THR A 60 21.33 6.60 3.16
N ALA A 61 22.39 5.79 3.21
CA ALA A 61 22.30 4.43 3.68
C ALA A 61 23.41 4.10 4.66
N THR A 62 23.09 3.31 5.68
CA THR A 62 24.08 2.72 6.59
C THR A 62 23.93 1.22 6.64
N MET A 63 25.04 0.49 6.75
CA MET A 63 25.05 -0.96 6.90
C MET A 63 26.22 -1.34 7.80
N ASN A 64 25.96 -2.13 8.84
CA ASN A 64 26.96 -2.49 9.85
C ASN A 64 27.71 -1.27 10.46
N GLY A 65 27.01 -0.15 10.64
CA GLY A 65 27.60 1.09 11.17
C GLY A 65 28.48 1.88 10.19
N GLU A 66 28.63 1.42 8.95
CA GLU A 66 29.39 2.08 7.89
C GLU A 66 28.46 2.76 6.86
N ASP A 67 28.96 3.79 6.19
CA ASP A 67 28.26 4.46 5.10
C ASP A 67 28.14 3.51 3.89
N ALA A 68 26.91 3.31 3.45
CA ALA A 68 26.52 2.45 2.35
C ALA A 68 25.78 3.24 1.25
N THR A 69 25.80 4.57 1.28
CA THR A 69 25.00 5.45 0.40
C THR A 69 25.26 5.19 -1.08
N SER A 70 26.49 4.84 -1.47
CA SER A 70 26.84 4.47 -2.85
C SER A 70 26.15 3.21 -3.37
N ARG A 71 25.51 2.41 -2.49
CA ARG A 71 24.77 1.20 -2.84
C ARG A 71 23.29 1.48 -3.14
N ILE A 72 22.84 2.73 -2.98
CA ILE A 72 21.46 3.13 -3.28
C ILE A 72 21.25 3.16 -4.79
N ILE A 73 20.16 2.54 -5.22
CA ILE A 73 19.59 2.65 -6.55
C ILE A 73 18.35 3.53 -6.43
N THR A 74 18.34 4.66 -7.14
CA THR A 74 17.22 5.60 -7.21
C THR A 74 16.48 5.40 -8.54
N THR A 75 15.16 5.22 -8.48
CA THR A 75 14.28 5.10 -9.66
C THR A 75 13.14 6.10 -9.61
N GLY A 76 12.59 6.48 -10.77
CA GLY A 76 11.43 7.37 -10.90
C GLY A 76 11.76 8.86 -10.92
N LEU A 77 12.99 9.26 -10.59
CA LEU A 77 13.41 10.66 -10.56
C LEU A 77 13.39 11.31 -11.96
N ASP A 78 13.72 10.54 -13.00
CA ASP A 78 13.74 10.94 -14.40
C ASP A 78 12.34 11.07 -15.02
N ALA A 79 11.33 10.44 -14.39
CA ALA A 79 9.94 10.49 -14.82
C ALA A 79 9.16 11.71 -14.29
N ILE A 80 9.77 12.52 -13.42
CA ILE A 80 9.11 13.70 -12.83
C ILE A 80 8.96 14.79 -13.89
N ASP A 81 7.72 15.04 -14.31
CA ASP A 81 7.35 16.18 -15.13
C ASP A 81 6.71 17.27 -14.26
N THR A 82 7.45 18.34 -13.99
CA THR A 82 6.97 19.46 -13.18
C THR A 82 5.97 20.36 -13.92
N ASN A 83 5.68 20.10 -15.20
CA ASN A 83 4.68 20.85 -15.98
C ASN A 83 3.29 20.21 -15.94
N THR A 84 3.19 18.97 -15.46
CA THR A 84 1.93 18.22 -15.41
C THR A 84 1.58 17.96 -13.95
N ALA A 85 0.41 18.41 -13.51
CA ALA A 85 -0.05 18.08 -12.17
C ALA A 85 -0.30 16.57 -12.02
N GLY A 86 0.06 16.04 -10.85
CA GLY A 86 0.00 14.61 -10.58
C GLY A 86 0.89 14.20 -9.42
N LEU A 87 0.93 12.89 -9.16
CA LEU A 87 1.83 12.29 -8.19
C LEU A 87 2.93 11.51 -8.91
N TYR A 88 4.17 11.77 -8.51
CA TYR A 88 5.35 11.07 -9.00
C TYR A 88 6.06 10.40 -7.84
N THR A 89 6.46 9.14 -8.00
CA THR A 89 7.11 8.37 -6.94
C THR A 89 8.58 8.17 -7.25
N VAL A 90 9.44 8.63 -6.34
CA VAL A 90 10.87 8.34 -6.34
C VAL A 90 11.11 7.21 -5.34
N THR A 91 11.76 6.13 -5.77
CA THR A 91 12.08 5.00 -4.90
C THR A 91 13.59 4.87 -4.73
N TYR A 92 14.03 4.78 -3.48
CA TYR A 92 15.41 4.48 -3.12
C TYR A 92 15.45 3.06 -2.59
N SER A 93 16.29 2.24 -3.20
CA SER A 93 16.44 0.84 -2.80
C SER A 93 17.90 0.47 -2.66
N ALA A 94 18.19 -0.46 -1.76
CA ALA A 94 19.52 -1.04 -1.61
C ALA A 94 19.36 -2.49 -1.14
N VAL A 95 20.29 -3.35 -1.53
CA VAL A 95 20.30 -4.77 -1.14
C VAL A 95 21.55 -5.02 -0.30
N ASN A 96 21.43 -5.70 0.84
CA ASN A 96 22.61 -6.05 1.65
C ASN A 96 23.45 -7.16 0.99
N ASN A 97 24.59 -7.51 1.58
CA ASN A 97 25.49 -8.52 1.00
C ASN A 97 24.89 -9.94 0.96
N ASP A 98 23.82 -10.17 1.72
CA ASP A 98 23.12 -11.45 1.81
C ASP A 98 21.86 -11.52 0.93
N GLY A 99 21.57 -10.47 0.17
CA GLY A 99 20.42 -10.41 -0.73
C GLY A 99 19.13 -9.86 -0.14
N PHE A 100 19.15 -9.33 1.09
CA PHE A 100 17.98 -8.72 1.72
C PHE A 100 17.78 -7.27 1.25
N PRO A 101 16.63 -6.92 0.66
CA PRO A 101 16.35 -5.58 0.18
C PRO A 101 15.87 -4.66 1.31
N ALA A 102 16.14 -3.35 1.15
CA ALA A 102 15.49 -2.26 1.86
C ALA A 102 15.02 -1.23 0.83
N SER A 103 13.87 -0.61 1.07
CA SER A 103 13.30 0.41 0.19
C SER A 103 12.56 1.49 0.98
N VAL A 104 12.69 2.74 0.53
CA VAL A 104 11.88 3.88 0.98
C VAL A 104 11.48 4.72 -0.24
N SER A 105 10.33 5.37 -0.21
CA SER A 105 9.81 6.12 -1.36
C SER A 105 9.37 7.51 -0.97
N ARG A 106 9.70 8.48 -1.83
CA ARG A 106 9.21 9.87 -1.77
C ARG A 106 8.12 10.06 -2.81
N THR A 107 7.04 10.72 -2.41
CA THR A 107 6.00 11.21 -3.31
C THR A 107 6.25 12.68 -3.60
N VAL A 108 6.36 13.02 -4.88
CA VAL A 108 6.45 14.39 -5.39
C VAL A 108 5.08 14.74 -5.99
N ALA A 109 4.36 15.61 -5.31
CA ALA A 109 3.05 16.10 -5.72
C ALA A 109 3.23 17.38 -6.53
N VAL A 110 3.16 17.27 -7.85
CA VAL A 110 3.13 18.43 -8.74
C VAL A 110 1.71 18.97 -8.73
N CYS A 111 1.52 20.20 -8.26
CA CYS A 111 0.20 20.77 -7.97
C CYS A 111 0.01 22.14 -8.61
N ASP A 112 -1.22 22.44 -9.05
CA ASP A 112 -1.59 23.77 -9.50
C ASP A 112 -2.00 24.64 -8.30
N PRO A 113 -1.19 25.66 -7.92
CA PRO A 113 -1.49 26.50 -6.76
C PRO A 113 -2.74 27.39 -6.97
N THR A 114 -3.25 27.52 -8.20
CA THR A 114 -4.47 28.29 -8.49
C THR A 114 -5.74 27.55 -8.08
N ILE A 115 -5.67 26.23 -7.87
CA ILE A 115 -6.79 25.44 -7.35
C ILE A 115 -6.93 25.67 -5.84
N THR A 116 -7.82 26.59 -5.47
CA THR A 116 -8.08 26.95 -4.07
C THR A 116 -9.19 26.14 -3.42
N THR A 117 -10.07 25.51 -4.21
CA THR A 117 -11.18 24.69 -3.73
C THR A 117 -10.67 23.58 -2.80
N ASP A 118 -11.37 23.37 -1.68
CA ASP A 118 -11.00 22.40 -0.66
C ASP A 118 -12.16 21.46 -0.39
N ILE A 119 -11.99 20.20 -0.75
CA ILE A 119 -12.97 19.12 -0.54
C ILE A 119 -12.60 18.22 0.64
N SER A 120 -11.61 18.60 1.45
CA SER A 120 -11.23 17.82 2.62
C SER A 120 -12.33 17.82 3.69
N GLY A 121 -12.41 16.73 4.43
CA GLY A 121 -13.41 16.55 5.47
C GLY A 121 -13.86 15.10 5.60
N THR A 122 -14.89 14.93 6.42
CA THR A 122 -15.58 13.65 6.60
C THR A 122 -16.87 13.71 5.80
N TRP A 123 -17.00 12.80 4.85
CA TRP A 123 -18.11 12.72 3.92
C TRP A 123 -18.95 11.49 4.24
N THR A 124 -20.27 11.63 4.15
CA THR A 124 -21.24 10.55 4.35
C THR A 124 -21.82 10.13 3.01
N VAL A 125 -21.84 8.82 2.76
CA VAL A 125 -22.44 8.21 1.57
C VAL A 125 -23.95 8.40 1.62
N GLN A 126 -24.50 9.06 0.61
CA GLN A 126 -25.91 9.42 0.53
C GLN A 126 -26.74 8.32 -0.14
N ALA A 127 -28.04 8.34 0.13
CA ALA A 127 -29.01 7.55 -0.63
C ALA A 127 -28.92 7.88 -2.14
N GLY A 128 -29.03 6.85 -2.97
CA GLY A 128 -28.76 6.92 -4.41
C GLY A 128 -27.45 6.23 -4.80
N SER A 129 -26.49 6.17 -3.88
CA SER A 129 -25.27 5.36 -4.02
C SER A 129 -25.61 3.86 -4.13
N HIS A 130 -24.91 3.16 -5.02
CA HIS A 130 -25.17 1.75 -5.27
C HIS A 130 -23.97 1.04 -5.90
N ARG A 131 -23.82 -0.25 -5.61
CA ARG A 131 -22.94 -1.12 -6.39
C ARG A 131 -23.73 -1.68 -7.55
N LEU A 132 -23.24 -1.50 -8.77
CA LEU A 132 -23.72 -2.19 -9.96
C LEU A 132 -22.88 -3.44 -10.19
N TYR A 133 -23.53 -4.59 -10.28
CA TYR A 133 -22.89 -5.85 -10.65
C TYR A 133 -23.81 -6.65 -11.56
N ASN A 134 -23.36 -6.94 -12.79
CA ASN A 134 -24.13 -7.69 -13.77
C ASN A 134 -25.58 -7.17 -13.93
N GLY A 135 -25.73 -5.84 -14.07
CA GLY A 135 -27.03 -5.17 -14.17
C GLY A 135 -27.81 -5.00 -12.87
N THR A 136 -27.39 -5.63 -11.77
CA THR A 136 -28.06 -5.54 -10.47
C THR A 136 -27.52 -4.37 -9.68
N LYS A 137 -28.39 -3.42 -9.32
CA LYS A 137 -28.08 -2.30 -8.43
C LYS A 137 -28.35 -2.68 -6.98
N THR A 138 -27.33 -2.66 -6.13
CA THR A 138 -27.46 -2.85 -4.69
C THR A 138 -27.18 -1.55 -3.96
N PRO A 139 -28.19 -0.89 -3.36
CA PRO A 139 -27.99 0.39 -2.70
C PRO A 139 -27.19 0.24 -1.40
N TYR A 140 -26.45 1.29 -1.05
CA TYR A 140 -25.75 1.44 0.23
C TYR A 140 -25.63 2.93 0.57
N ALA A 141 -25.68 3.29 1.86
CA ALA A 141 -25.62 4.66 2.35
C ALA A 141 -25.15 4.65 3.82
N ASP A 142 -24.96 5.84 4.40
CA ASP A 142 -24.62 6.08 5.80
C ASP A 142 -23.21 5.60 6.23
N TYR A 143 -22.34 5.31 5.25
CA TYR A 143 -20.93 5.02 5.48
C TYR A 143 -20.08 6.28 5.34
N THR A 144 -18.89 6.25 5.93
CA THR A 144 -18.01 7.42 6.00
C THR A 144 -16.84 7.29 5.03
N VAL A 145 -16.56 8.34 4.25
CA VAL A 145 -15.33 8.50 3.48
C VAL A 145 -14.60 9.74 4.00
N LYS A 146 -13.30 9.63 4.30
CA LYS A 146 -12.48 10.75 4.72
C LYS A 146 -11.63 11.22 3.55
N ILE A 147 -11.66 12.52 3.29
CA ILE A 147 -10.83 13.17 2.28
C ILE A 147 -9.88 14.12 3.01
N ARG A 148 -8.58 14.05 2.71
CA ARG A 148 -7.55 14.91 3.29
C ARG A 148 -6.85 15.66 2.16
N LYS A 149 -6.62 16.95 2.35
CA LYS A 149 -5.86 17.77 1.40
C LYS A 149 -4.37 17.62 1.67
N ASP A 150 -3.62 17.30 0.62
CA ASP A 150 -2.17 17.05 0.71
C ASP A 150 -1.36 18.04 -0.11
N ALA A 151 -1.95 18.59 -1.17
CA ALA A 151 -1.45 19.73 -1.93
C ALA A 151 -2.64 20.49 -2.55
N PRO A 152 -2.45 21.72 -3.07
CA PRO A 152 -3.45 22.38 -3.90
C PRO A 152 -3.98 21.47 -5.01
N GLY A 153 -5.30 21.26 -5.03
CA GLY A 153 -5.93 20.35 -5.99
C GLY A 153 -5.63 18.86 -5.81
N ILE A 154 -4.84 18.41 -4.83
CA ILE A 154 -4.53 16.97 -4.62
C ILE A 154 -5.02 16.53 -3.25
N PHE A 155 -5.83 15.47 -3.25
CA PHE A 155 -6.51 14.97 -2.06
C PHE A 155 -6.33 13.47 -1.91
N TYR A 156 -6.01 13.04 -0.69
CA TYR A 156 -6.06 11.65 -0.29
C TYR A 156 -7.52 11.24 0.00
N VAL A 157 -7.95 10.10 -0.53
CA VAL A 157 -9.26 9.49 -0.34
C VAL A 157 -9.10 8.20 0.46
N SER A 158 -9.87 8.06 1.56
CA SER A 158 -9.76 6.89 2.43
C SER A 158 -10.38 5.62 1.86
N ASP A 159 -11.41 5.74 1.03
CA ASP A 159 -12.08 4.62 0.38
C ASP A 159 -12.88 5.04 -0.87
N PHE A 160 -12.37 4.75 -2.06
CA PHE A 160 -13.07 4.94 -3.34
C PHE A 160 -14.29 4.02 -3.49
N LEU A 161 -14.34 2.90 -2.79
CA LEU A 161 -15.50 1.98 -2.77
C LEU A 161 -16.55 2.42 -1.74
N ALA A 162 -16.36 3.61 -1.16
CA ALA A 162 -17.31 4.29 -0.29
C ALA A 162 -17.79 3.42 0.89
N GLY A 163 -16.88 2.65 1.50
CA GLY A 163 -17.17 1.83 2.68
C GLY A 163 -17.84 0.49 2.36
N TRP A 164 -17.98 0.09 1.09
CA TRP A 164 -18.67 -1.14 0.73
C TRP A 164 -18.05 -2.40 1.37
N TYR A 165 -16.73 -2.53 1.37
CA TYR A 165 -16.05 -3.68 1.99
C TYR A 165 -15.57 -3.38 3.40
N ASP A 166 -14.95 -2.22 3.62
CA ASP A 166 -14.44 -1.80 4.92
C ASP A 166 -15.54 -1.79 6.00
N GLN A 167 -16.62 -1.03 5.75
CA GLN A 167 -17.63 -0.70 6.77
C GLN A 167 -18.91 -1.53 6.63
N ARG A 168 -19.46 -1.65 5.42
CA ARG A 168 -20.72 -2.37 5.17
C ARG A 168 -20.56 -3.87 5.35
N ALA A 169 -19.58 -4.47 4.67
CA ALA A 169 -19.27 -5.89 4.85
C ALA A 169 -18.46 -6.17 6.13
N GLY A 170 -17.84 -5.12 6.71
CA GLY A 170 -17.07 -5.21 7.94
C GLY A 170 -15.74 -5.93 7.78
N TYR A 171 -15.15 -5.93 6.58
CA TYR A 171 -13.84 -6.56 6.35
C TYR A 171 -12.69 -5.72 6.93
N GLY A 172 -12.96 -4.45 7.24
CA GLY A 172 -12.01 -3.52 7.85
C GLY A 172 -11.10 -2.82 6.83
N SER A 173 -10.33 -1.88 7.34
CA SER A 173 -9.64 -0.85 6.53
C SER A 173 -8.58 -1.36 5.55
N SER A 174 -8.19 -2.64 5.62
CA SER A 174 -7.34 -3.26 4.60
C SER A 174 -8.09 -3.47 3.28
N TYR A 175 -9.42 -3.47 3.30
CA TYR A 175 -10.29 -3.67 2.14
C TYR A 175 -10.98 -2.38 1.69
N ALA A 176 -10.55 -1.23 2.21
CA ALA A 176 -10.85 0.08 1.64
C ALA A 176 -9.91 0.35 0.47
N CYS A 177 -10.44 0.87 -0.64
CA CYS A 177 -9.63 1.30 -1.77
C CYS A 177 -9.12 2.72 -1.53
N LYS A 178 -7.87 2.83 -1.10
CA LYS A 178 -7.25 4.10 -0.71
C LYS A 178 -6.52 4.70 -1.89
N GLY A 179 -6.31 6.01 -1.90
CA GLY A 179 -5.40 6.63 -2.85
C GLY A 179 -5.60 8.12 -2.98
N TYR A 180 -5.36 8.65 -4.17
CA TYR A 180 -5.34 10.09 -4.41
C TYR A 180 -6.17 10.49 -5.62
N VAL A 181 -6.80 11.65 -5.52
CA VAL A 181 -7.43 12.33 -6.64
C VAL A 181 -6.84 13.71 -6.84
N GLN A 182 -6.88 14.16 -8.09
CA GLN A 182 -6.70 15.55 -8.47
C GLN A 182 -8.06 16.20 -8.73
N LEU A 183 -8.33 17.34 -8.10
CA LEU A 183 -9.44 18.22 -8.43
C LEU A 183 -8.99 19.23 -9.49
N LEU A 184 -9.70 19.26 -10.62
CA LEU A 184 -9.50 20.22 -11.69
C LEU A 184 -10.38 21.47 -11.48
N ALA A 185 -10.06 22.55 -12.20
CA ALA A 185 -10.76 23.83 -12.09
C ALA A 185 -12.25 23.77 -12.50
N ASP A 186 -12.63 22.78 -13.32
CA ASP A 186 -14.01 22.54 -13.75
C ASP A 186 -14.80 21.64 -12.78
N GLY A 187 -14.20 21.28 -11.64
CA GLY A 187 -14.80 20.37 -10.65
C GLY A 187 -14.56 18.89 -10.94
N LYS A 188 -13.95 18.51 -12.07
CA LYS A 188 -13.65 17.10 -12.36
C LYS A 188 -12.63 16.54 -11.37
N LEU A 189 -12.85 15.30 -10.94
CA LEU A 189 -11.91 14.51 -10.16
C LEU A 189 -11.21 13.50 -11.07
N VAL A 190 -9.88 13.50 -11.05
CA VAL A 190 -9.04 12.54 -11.76
C VAL A 190 -8.37 11.63 -10.73
N CYS A 191 -8.52 10.32 -10.86
CA CYS A 191 -7.80 9.37 -10.01
C CYS A 191 -6.31 9.39 -10.37
N LEU A 192 -5.46 9.65 -9.37
CA LEU A 192 -4.00 9.62 -9.51
C LEU A 192 -3.43 8.29 -9.05
N GLU A 193 -4.00 7.72 -7.99
CA GLU A 193 -3.57 6.46 -7.41
C GLU A 193 -4.78 5.82 -6.73
N SER A 194 -4.87 4.49 -6.80
CA SER A 194 -5.82 3.70 -6.01
C SER A 194 -5.21 2.35 -5.65
N PHE A 195 -5.49 1.85 -4.45
CA PHE A 195 -4.97 0.57 -3.99
C PHE A 195 -5.80 -0.02 -2.85
N VAL A 196 -6.08 -1.32 -2.91
CA VAL A 196 -6.72 -2.11 -1.85
C VAL A 196 -5.68 -3.03 -1.21
N PRO A 197 -5.16 -2.73 -0.01
CA PRO A 197 -4.10 -3.51 0.61
C PRO A 197 -4.40 -5.00 0.82
N GLY A 198 -5.66 -5.34 1.13
CA GLY A 198 -6.09 -6.71 1.43
C GLY A 198 -6.14 -7.63 0.21
N TRP A 199 -6.23 -7.06 -0.99
CA TRP A 199 -6.27 -7.80 -2.25
C TRP A 199 -5.06 -7.53 -3.16
N ALA A 200 -4.27 -6.51 -2.82
CA ALA A 200 -3.10 -6.08 -3.58
C ALA A 200 -3.44 -5.71 -5.04
N ASP A 201 -4.55 -5.02 -5.22
CA ASP A 201 -5.06 -4.54 -6.51
C ASP A 201 -5.56 -3.09 -6.42
N SER A 202 -6.04 -2.57 -7.54
CA SER A 202 -6.40 -1.17 -7.75
C SER A 202 -7.70 -1.06 -8.53
N LEU A 203 -8.24 0.16 -8.66
CA LEU A 203 -9.33 0.42 -9.59
C LEU A 203 -8.86 0.23 -11.03
N GLU A 204 -9.78 -0.21 -11.89
CA GLU A 204 -9.57 -0.25 -13.34
C GLU A 204 -9.88 1.10 -13.99
N ASP A 205 -10.88 1.80 -13.46
CA ASP A 205 -11.31 3.10 -13.97
C ASP A 205 -11.98 3.94 -12.89
N PHE A 206 -11.99 5.25 -13.09
CA PHE A 206 -12.61 6.22 -12.18
C PHE A 206 -13.11 7.44 -12.93
N GLU A 207 -14.40 7.75 -12.75
CA GLU A 207 -15.00 9.00 -13.20
C GLU A 207 -15.63 9.71 -12.00
N GLY A 208 -15.17 10.91 -11.67
CA GLY A 208 -15.71 11.65 -10.53
C GLY A 208 -15.77 13.15 -10.77
N SER A 209 -16.58 13.83 -9.97
CA SER A 209 -16.69 15.28 -9.97
C SER A 209 -17.13 15.82 -8.60
N TYR A 210 -16.82 17.09 -8.36
CA TYR A 210 -17.30 17.89 -7.26
C TYR A 210 -18.14 19.04 -7.81
N ASP A 211 -19.38 19.13 -7.34
CA ASP A 211 -20.27 20.24 -7.63
C ASP A 211 -20.30 21.19 -6.42
N GLU A 212 -19.69 22.36 -6.59
CA GLU A 212 -19.61 23.41 -5.56
C GLU A 212 -20.99 23.99 -5.21
N ALA A 213 -21.90 24.09 -6.18
CA ALA A 213 -23.22 24.67 -5.94
C ALA A 213 -24.08 23.79 -5.02
N THR A 214 -23.93 22.47 -5.14
CA THR A 214 -24.66 21.52 -4.29
C THR A 214 -23.84 20.99 -3.12
N GLY A 215 -22.53 21.22 -3.09
CA GLY A 215 -21.61 20.67 -2.09
C GLY A 215 -21.57 19.15 -2.14
N THR A 216 -21.65 18.57 -3.34
CA THR A 216 -21.76 17.12 -3.55
C THR A 216 -20.54 16.61 -4.30
N ILE A 217 -19.99 15.49 -3.85
CA ILE A 217 -19.06 14.70 -4.67
C ILE A 217 -19.82 13.51 -5.21
N GLU A 218 -19.65 13.23 -6.50
CA GLU A 218 -20.22 12.07 -7.16
C GLU A 218 -19.13 11.37 -7.96
N TRP A 219 -19.06 10.04 -7.86
CA TRP A 219 -18.16 9.25 -8.70
C TRP A 219 -18.68 7.85 -8.99
N ASP A 220 -18.16 7.29 -10.07
CA ASP A 220 -18.20 5.88 -10.42
C ASP A 220 -16.77 5.31 -10.34
N ALA A 221 -16.54 4.39 -9.41
CA ALA A 221 -15.29 3.64 -9.29
C ALA A 221 -15.47 2.24 -9.85
N THR A 222 -14.77 1.91 -10.94
CA THR A 222 -14.82 0.58 -11.58
C THR A 222 -13.71 -0.30 -11.03
N TYR A 223 -14.09 -1.49 -10.56
CA TYR A 223 -13.19 -2.38 -9.83
C TYR A 223 -13.24 -3.81 -10.39
N THR A 224 -12.05 -4.36 -10.67
CA THR A 224 -11.75 -5.73 -11.15
C THR A 224 -12.30 -6.11 -12.52
N ASP A 225 -11.77 -7.21 -13.07
CA ASP A 225 -12.17 -7.84 -14.34
C ASP A 225 -13.67 -8.24 -14.43
N TYR A 226 -14.35 -8.36 -13.29
CA TYR A 226 -15.81 -8.55 -13.23
C TYR A 226 -16.41 -7.21 -12.83
N PRO A 227 -16.79 -6.32 -13.77
CA PRO A 227 -16.86 -4.90 -13.49
C PRO A 227 -17.90 -4.60 -12.42
N PHE A 228 -17.42 -4.42 -11.19
CA PHE A 228 -18.18 -3.82 -10.12
C PHE A 228 -18.03 -2.32 -10.30
N VAL A 229 -19.14 -1.63 -10.51
CA VAL A 229 -19.13 -0.16 -10.51
C VAL A 229 -19.73 0.30 -9.19
N PHE A 230 -18.94 1.05 -8.43
CA PHE A 230 -19.36 1.66 -7.19
C PHE A 230 -19.72 3.10 -7.45
N HIS A 231 -21.02 3.32 -7.64
CA HIS A 231 -21.58 4.65 -7.70
C HIS A 231 -21.72 5.21 -6.29
N ALA A 232 -21.07 6.34 -6.03
CA ALA A 232 -21.09 7.00 -4.73
C ALA A 232 -21.50 8.47 -4.90
N ILE A 233 -22.46 8.88 -4.07
CA ILE A 233 -22.86 10.27 -3.87
C ILE A 233 -22.50 10.61 -2.44
N LEU A 234 -21.69 11.65 -2.24
CA LEU A 234 -21.15 12.02 -0.95
C LEU A 234 -21.57 13.44 -0.58
N LYS A 235 -21.91 13.64 0.69
CA LYS A 235 -22.08 14.96 1.30
C LYS A 235 -21.42 15.06 2.67
N GLN A 236 -20.96 16.27 3.02
CA GLN A 236 -20.47 16.60 4.36
C GLN A 236 -21.62 16.81 5.36
#